data_AF-A0A7S2AZD1-F1
#
_entry.id   AF-A0A7S2AZD1-F1
#
_cell.length_a   1.000
_cell.length_b   1.000
_cell.length_c   1.000
_cell.angle_alpha   90.00
_cell.angle_beta   90.00
_cell.angle_gamma   90.00
#
_symmetry.space_group_name_H-M   'P 1'
#
loop_
_entity.id
_entity.type
_entity.pdbx_description
1 polymer ?
#
loop_
_entity_poly.entity_id
_entity_poly.type
_entity_poly.pdbx_seq_one_letter_code
_entity_poly.pdbx_strand_id
1 'polypeptide(L)'
;AICEGYLAFLSSGNPDDLFRTVWERASLTREDMAKMAGCGFKDHTKSGASGLNVNPVHLPQLYNDMQGYLGLLKHIHGGTDLFDLCEACKGQYPDHGCECMAFEVFHERDSPFVMGKIVELRKRLKSELWKRDVLMLDVALEDQLRMVAERQDLASMGRDDLIGFMGCMLRDLQLSRQDPSLDMGLDLYFRLAEGDRGGLERWSTGWCQLMLS
;
A
#
# COMPACT_ATOMS: atom_id res chain seq x y z
N ALA A 1 18.29 1.95 2.67
CA ALA A 1 19.69 1.53 2.53
C ALA A 1 20.70 2.68 2.60
N ILE A 2 20.87 3.52 1.57
CA ILE A 2 21.95 4.54 1.53
C ILE A 2 21.79 5.61 2.64
N CYS A 3 20.62 6.24 2.76
CA CYS A 3 20.36 7.22 3.83
C CYS A 3 20.46 6.61 5.24
N GLU A 4 20.10 5.34 5.40
CA GLU A 4 20.21 4.63 6.68
C GLU A 4 21.66 4.36 7.07
N GLY A 5 22.51 3.99 6.11
CA GLY A 5 23.95 3.91 6.35
C GLY A 5 24.56 5.29 6.63
N TYR A 6 24.06 6.34 5.97
CA TYR A 6 24.55 7.70 6.24
C TYR A 6 24.20 8.14 7.66
N LEU A 7 23.01 7.81 8.18
CA LEU A 7 22.66 8.04 9.58
C LEU A 7 23.57 7.26 10.55
N ALA A 8 23.90 6.01 10.23
CA ALA A 8 24.84 5.22 11.04
C ALA A 8 26.22 5.87 11.10
N PHE A 9 26.71 6.42 9.98
CA PHE A 9 27.95 7.19 9.93
C PHE A 9 27.85 8.53 10.68
N LEU A 10 26.77 9.30 10.50
CA LEU A 10 26.59 10.57 11.21
C LEU A 10 26.54 10.38 12.74
N SER A 11 25.96 9.27 13.20
CA SER A 11 25.91 8.91 14.62
C SER A 11 27.25 8.41 15.18
N SER A 12 27.97 7.57 14.43
CA SER A 12 29.20 6.91 14.91
C SER A 12 30.49 7.71 14.65
N GLY A 13 30.50 8.56 13.62
CA GLY A 13 31.72 9.15 13.08
C GLY A 13 32.60 8.19 12.27
N ASN A 14 32.23 6.91 12.18
CA ASN A 14 33.03 5.88 11.52
C ASN A 14 32.49 5.58 10.11
N PRO A 15 33.25 5.87 9.04
CA PRO A 15 32.84 5.56 7.67
C PRO A 15 32.52 4.09 7.45
N ASP A 16 33.13 3.16 8.20
CA ASP A 16 32.86 1.74 8.05
C ASP A 16 31.43 1.36 8.44
N ASP A 17 30.79 2.11 9.34
CA ASP A 17 29.38 1.88 9.71
C ASP A 17 28.41 2.23 8.59
N LEU A 18 28.74 3.21 7.73
CA LEU A 18 27.99 3.48 6.50
C LEU A 18 28.02 2.24 5.61
N PHE A 19 29.22 1.76 5.27
CA PHE A 19 29.39 0.68 4.30
C PHE A 19 28.83 -0.64 4.82
N ARG A 20 29.01 -0.93 6.11
CA ARG A 20 28.43 -2.10 6.77
C ARG A 20 26.90 -2.07 6.69
N THR A 21 26.27 -0.96 7.08
CA THR A 21 24.80 -0.83 7.06
C THR A 21 24.24 -0.92 5.64
N VAL A 22 24.91 -0.30 4.66
CA VAL A 22 24.51 -0.36 3.25
C VAL A 22 24.61 -1.79 2.70
N TRP A 23 25.68 -2.51 3.04
CA TRP A 23 25.87 -3.90 2.67
C TRP A 23 24.81 -4.81 3.28
N GLU A 24 24.57 -4.69 4.59
CA GLU A 24 23.56 -5.48 5.31
C GLU A 24 22.15 -5.28 4.75
N ARG A 25 21.81 -4.06 4.28
CA ARG A 25 20.44 -3.73 3.85
C ARG A 25 20.15 -3.88 2.36
N ALA A 26 21.16 -3.73 1.50
CA ALA A 26 20.97 -3.75 0.05
C ALA A 26 22.04 -4.51 -0.71
N SER A 27 23.01 -5.12 -0.01
CA SER A 27 24.14 -5.84 -0.61
C SER A 27 24.90 -5.01 -1.65
N LEU A 28 24.98 -3.69 -1.44
CA LEU A 28 25.68 -2.76 -2.32
C LEU A 28 27.14 -2.64 -1.89
N THR A 29 28.06 -2.83 -2.84
CA THR A 29 29.50 -2.71 -2.59
C THR A 29 29.97 -1.25 -2.67
N ARG A 30 31.22 -0.99 -2.21
CA ARG A 30 31.87 0.32 -2.40
C ARG A 30 31.99 0.70 -3.88
N GLU A 31 32.25 -0.28 -4.74
CA GLU A 31 32.35 -0.06 -6.18
C GLU A 31 30.99 0.30 -6.80
N ASP A 32 29.91 -0.31 -6.34
CA ASP A 32 28.56 0.03 -6.79
C ASP A 32 28.19 1.46 -6.39
N MET A 33 28.56 1.87 -5.18
CA MET A 33 28.39 3.26 -4.75
C MET A 33 29.26 4.24 -5.54
N ALA A 34 30.49 3.86 -5.87
CA ALA A 34 31.36 4.65 -6.73
C ALA A 34 30.79 4.80 -8.15
N LYS A 35 30.21 3.75 -8.71
CA LYS A 35 29.49 3.81 -9.98
C LYS A 35 28.27 4.73 -9.87
N MET A 36 27.46 4.63 -8.81
CA MET A 36 26.31 5.52 -8.60
C MET A 36 26.71 7.01 -8.53
N ALA A 37 27.82 7.31 -7.86
CA ALA A 37 28.41 8.65 -7.83
C ALA A 37 28.95 9.12 -9.19
N GLY A 38 29.43 8.19 -10.03
CA GLY A 38 29.88 8.47 -11.39
C GLY A 38 28.75 8.60 -12.42
N CYS A 39 27.60 7.96 -12.17
CA CYS A 39 26.46 7.89 -13.07
C CYS A 39 25.42 9.00 -12.86
N GLY A 40 25.43 9.71 -11.73
CA GLY A 40 24.42 10.70 -11.35
C GLY A 40 25.04 12.02 -10.88
N PHE A 41 24.73 13.11 -11.58
CA PHE A 41 25.18 14.48 -11.33
C PHE A 41 26.67 14.77 -11.60
N LYS A 42 27.02 14.91 -12.90
CA LYS A 42 28.09 15.84 -13.28
C LYS A 42 27.66 17.24 -12.85
N ASP A 43 28.56 17.99 -12.23
CA ASP A 43 28.31 19.36 -11.75
C ASP A 43 27.49 20.19 -12.77
N HIS A 44 26.26 20.53 -12.43
CA HIS A 44 25.44 21.48 -13.18
C HIS A 44 25.57 22.90 -12.61
N THR A 45 26.28 23.04 -11.50
CA THR A 45 26.54 24.35 -10.90
C THR A 45 27.86 24.88 -11.45
N LYS A 46 27.94 26.17 -11.77
CA LYS A 46 29.19 26.79 -12.25
C LYS A 46 30.25 26.92 -11.12
N SER A 47 30.15 26.12 -10.07
CA SER A 47 30.86 26.31 -8.80
C SER A 47 32.19 25.54 -8.71
N GLY A 48 32.43 24.58 -9.62
CA GLY A 48 33.65 23.78 -9.61
C GLY A 48 33.66 22.72 -8.50
N ALA A 49 32.50 22.37 -7.97
CA ALA A 49 32.38 21.31 -6.98
C ALA A 49 32.57 19.95 -7.65
N SER A 50 33.48 19.13 -7.11
CA SER A 50 33.54 17.72 -7.47
C SER A 50 32.20 17.10 -7.10
N GLY A 51 31.62 16.26 -7.98
CA GLY A 51 30.34 15.59 -7.72
C GLY A 51 30.31 14.79 -6.42
N LEU A 52 29.19 14.11 -6.12
CA LEU A 52 29.03 13.30 -4.90
C LEU A 52 30.28 12.44 -4.63
N ASN A 53 30.98 12.73 -3.54
CA ASN A 53 32.17 11.97 -3.14
C ASN A 53 31.74 10.65 -2.50
N VAL A 54 32.38 9.55 -2.89
CA VAL A 54 32.16 8.22 -2.30
C VAL A 54 32.57 8.20 -0.83
N ASN A 55 33.54 9.03 -0.45
CA ASN A 55 33.94 9.20 0.94
C ASN A 55 33.05 10.24 1.62
N PRO A 56 32.24 9.83 2.61
CA PRO A 56 31.34 10.74 3.30
C PRO A 56 32.13 11.68 4.22
N VAL A 57 31.63 12.92 4.37
CA VAL A 57 32.19 13.89 5.33
C VAL A 57 31.34 13.86 6.58
N HIS A 58 31.98 13.71 7.75
CA HIS A 58 31.25 13.61 9.01
C HIS A 58 30.70 14.99 9.41
N LEU A 59 29.39 15.16 9.29
CA LEU A 59 28.67 16.40 9.60
C LEU A 59 27.50 16.07 10.55
N PRO A 60 27.77 15.82 11.84
CA PRO A 60 26.77 15.29 12.78
C PRO A 60 25.56 16.20 12.97
N GLN A 61 25.70 17.50 12.73
CA GLN A 61 24.59 18.45 12.74
C GLN A 61 23.49 18.13 11.72
N LEU A 62 23.82 17.41 10.63
CA LEU A 62 22.85 17.00 9.61
C LEU A 62 22.07 15.73 10.00
N TYR A 63 22.33 15.16 11.18
CA TYR A 63 21.69 13.91 11.60
C TYR A 63 20.16 14.01 11.59
N ASN A 64 19.61 15.05 12.23
CA ASN A 64 18.17 15.25 12.32
C ASN A 64 17.54 15.52 10.94
N ASP A 65 18.22 16.30 10.10
CA ASP A 65 17.76 16.60 8.74
C ASP A 65 17.73 15.34 7.86
N MET A 66 18.78 14.50 7.96
CA MET A 66 18.85 13.22 7.25
C MET A 66 17.84 12.20 7.77
N GLN A 67 17.50 12.25 9.06
CA GLN A 67 16.46 11.40 9.65
C GLN A 67 15.09 11.81 9.13
N GLY A 68 14.80 13.11 9.09
CA GLY A 68 13.57 13.65 8.49
C GLY A 68 13.46 13.33 6.99
N TYR A 69 14.57 13.46 6.25
CA TYR A 69 14.63 13.12 4.83
C TYR A 69 14.41 11.62 4.58
N LEU A 70 14.99 10.73 5.40
CA LEU A 70 14.71 9.30 5.34
C LEU A 70 13.22 9.00 5.61
N GLY A 71 12.62 9.69 6.58
CA GLY A 71 11.18 9.61 6.85
C GLY A 71 10.35 10.00 5.63
N LEU A 72 10.69 11.12 4.98
CA LEU A 72 10.05 11.56 3.72
C LEU A 72 10.24 10.55 2.59
N LEU A 73 11.45 10.02 2.38
CA LEU A 73 11.71 9.01 1.36
C LEU A 73 10.90 7.74 1.60
N LYS A 74 10.80 7.28 2.86
CA LYS A 74 9.95 6.13 3.21
C LYS A 74 8.47 6.43 3.02
N HIS A 75 8.04 7.65 3.34
CA HIS A 75 6.66 8.07 3.13
C HIS A 75 6.29 8.17 1.64
N ILE A 76 7.19 8.67 0.79
CA ILE A 76 6.98 8.89 -0.64
C ILE A 76 7.20 7.61 -1.47
N HIS A 77 8.19 6.79 -1.14
CA HIS A 77 8.56 5.61 -1.93
C HIS A 77 8.20 4.27 -1.27
N GLY A 78 7.86 4.26 0.01
CA GLY A 78 7.33 3.07 0.68
C GLY A 78 5.88 2.80 0.35
N GLY A 79 5.17 3.76 -0.24
CA GLY A 79 3.71 3.75 -0.30
C GLY A 79 3.17 3.70 1.11
N THR A 80 2.88 4.86 1.71
CA THR A 80 1.98 4.97 2.88
C THR A 80 2.00 3.76 3.82
N ASP A 81 2.96 3.69 4.74
CA ASP A 81 3.02 2.57 5.70
C ASP A 81 1.65 2.45 6.37
N LEU A 82 0.95 1.37 6.02
CA LEU A 82 -0.43 1.13 6.43
C LEU A 82 -0.54 1.18 7.96
N PHE A 83 0.50 0.72 8.67
CA PHE A 83 0.55 0.78 10.13
C PHE A 83 0.60 2.23 10.64
N ASP A 84 1.52 3.03 10.12
CA ASP A 84 1.69 4.43 10.53
C ASP A 84 0.41 5.23 10.28
N LEU A 85 -0.30 4.95 9.19
CA LEU A 85 -1.59 5.57 8.90
C LEU A 85 -2.72 5.07 9.81
N CYS A 86 -2.74 3.78 10.13
CA CYS A 86 -3.68 3.24 11.11
C CYS A 86 -3.49 3.93 12.47
N GLU A 87 -2.24 4.15 12.90
CA GLU A 87 -1.90 4.89 14.12
C GLU A 87 -2.26 6.38 14.03
N ALA A 88 -1.92 7.05 12.92
CA ALA A 88 -2.22 8.48 12.73
C ALA A 88 -3.73 8.79 12.72
N CYS A 89 -4.56 7.84 12.29
CA CYS A 89 -6.02 7.98 12.27
C CYS A 89 -6.69 7.76 13.63
N LYS A 90 -5.95 7.44 14.71
CA LYS A 90 -6.55 7.26 16.05
C LYS A 90 -7.33 8.49 16.49
N GLY A 91 -8.57 8.27 16.95
CA GLY A 91 -9.51 9.34 17.29
C GLY A 91 -10.12 10.08 16.09
N GLN A 92 -9.75 9.71 14.86
CA GLN A 92 -10.28 10.28 13.62
C GLN A 92 -11.23 9.33 12.88
N TYR A 93 -11.24 8.04 13.23
CA TYR A 93 -12.15 7.03 12.68
C TYR A 93 -13.63 7.39 12.92
N PRO A 94 -14.55 6.94 12.05
CA PRO A 94 -15.99 7.12 12.25
C PRO A 94 -16.48 6.47 13.56
N ASP A 95 -15.93 5.30 13.89
CA ASP A 95 -16.25 4.53 15.09
C ASP A 95 -15.07 3.62 15.48
N HIS A 96 -15.13 3.06 16.70
CA HIS A 96 -14.10 2.16 17.21
C HIS A 96 -14.02 0.83 16.43
N GLY A 97 -15.11 0.39 15.81
CA GLY A 97 -15.11 -0.80 14.96
C GLY A 97 -14.27 -0.60 13.69
N CYS A 98 -14.32 0.59 13.09
CA CYS A 98 -13.46 0.97 11.97
C CYS A 98 -11.98 0.99 12.37
N GLU A 99 -11.67 1.51 13.57
CA GLU A 99 -10.32 1.48 14.12
C GLU A 99 -9.81 0.04 14.27
N CYS A 100 -10.57 -0.83 14.94
CA CYS A 100 -10.20 -2.24 15.09
C CYS A 100 -10.00 -2.92 13.73
N MET A 101 -10.91 -2.68 12.78
CA MET A 101 -10.84 -3.25 11.43
C MET A 101 -9.59 -2.79 10.67
N ALA A 102 -9.17 -1.52 10.80
CA ALA A 102 -7.95 -1.01 10.19
C ALA A 102 -6.71 -1.74 10.70
N PHE A 103 -6.63 -1.97 12.02
CA PHE A 103 -5.54 -2.75 12.59
C PHE A 103 -5.61 -4.23 12.22
N GLU A 104 -6.79 -4.84 12.17
CA GLU A 104 -6.94 -6.22 11.68
C GLU A 104 -6.43 -6.37 10.25
N VAL A 105 -6.80 -5.45 9.35
CA VAL A 105 -6.33 -5.43 7.96
C VAL A 105 -4.81 -5.38 7.92
N PHE A 106 -4.17 -4.57 8.75
CA PHE A 106 -2.71 -4.52 8.83
C PHE A 106 -2.09 -5.84 9.30
N HIS A 107 -2.67 -6.48 10.34
CA HIS A 107 -2.15 -7.73 10.89
C HIS A 107 -2.37 -8.92 9.93
N GLU A 108 -3.47 -8.92 9.19
CA GLU A 108 -3.86 -9.96 8.23
C GLU A 108 -3.55 -9.58 6.78
N ARG A 109 -2.66 -8.60 6.54
CA ARG A 109 -2.44 -7.99 5.22
C ARG A 109 -2.01 -8.96 4.11
N ASP A 110 -1.39 -10.09 4.48
CA ASP A 110 -0.96 -11.13 3.54
C ASP A 110 -2.01 -12.24 3.35
N SER A 111 -3.13 -12.18 4.07
CA SER A 111 -4.24 -13.14 3.96
C SER A 111 -5.15 -12.80 2.78
N PRO A 112 -5.54 -13.76 1.94
CA PRO A 112 -6.51 -13.52 0.87
C PRO A 112 -7.89 -13.09 1.39
N PHE A 113 -8.23 -13.46 2.64
CA PHE A 113 -9.52 -13.14 3.25
C PHE A 113 -9.65 -11.67 3.68
N VAL A 114 -8.57 -10.89 3.63
CA VAL A 114 -8.56 -9.48 4.06
C VAL A 114 -9.28 -8.55 3.08
N MET A 115 -9.43 -8.96 1.82
CA MET A 115 -10.00 -8.12 0.76
C MET A 115 -11.39 -7.58 1.11
N GLY A 116 -12.26 -8.44 1.66
CA GLY A 116 -13.61 -8.02 2.08
C GLY A 116 -13.57 -7.00 3.22
N LYS A 117 -12.64 -7.15 4.17
CA LYS A 117 -12.45 -6.19 5.27
C LYS A 117 -11.96 -4.84 4.75
N ILE A 118 -11.03 -4.84 3.79
CA ILE A 118 -10.54 -3.61 3.16
C ILE A 118 -11.69 -2.82 2.51
N VAL A 119 -12.47 -3.48 1.66
CA VAL A 119 -13.59 -2.82 0.95
C VAL A 119 -14.64 -2.28 1.92
N GLU A 120 -14.97 -3.04 2.97
CA GLU A 120 -15.90 -2.59 4.00
C GLU A 120 -15.36 -1.40 4.80
N LEU A 121 -14.07 -1.41 5.15
CA LEU A 121 -13.41 -0.30 5.83
C LEU A 121 -13.45 0.97 4.96
N ARG A 122 -13.01 0.89 3.71
CA ARG A 122 -13.04 2.02 2.76
C ARG A 122 -14.45 2.62 2.64
N LYS A 123 -15.48 1.76 2.55
CA LYS A 123 -16.88 2.20 2.52
C LYS A 123 -17.27 3.00 3.77
N ARG A 124 -16.85 2.57 4.96
CA ARG A 124 -17.13 3.27 6.23
C ARG A 124 -16.33 4.56 6.39
N LEU A 125 -15.08 4.57 5.92
CA LEU A 125 -14.24 5.77 5.95
C LEU A 125 -14.76 6.89 5.03
N LYS A 126 -15.64 6.58 4.07
CA LYS A 126 -16.18 7.52 3.08
C LYS A 126 -16.71 8.83 3.67
N SER A 127 -17.34 8.81 4.85
CA SER A 127 -17.85 10.04 5.49
C SER A 127 -16.76 10.94 6.05
N GLU A 128 -15.58 10.39 6.33
CA GLU A 128 -14.46 11.06 7.01
C GLU A 128 -13.28 11.37 6.08
N LEU A 129 -13.40 11.11 4.77
CA LEU A 129 -12.33 11.35 3.77
C LEU A 129 -11.92 12.83 3.62
N TRP A 130 -12.66 13.76 4.23
CA TRP A 130 -12.25 15.17 4.31
C TRP A 130 -11.07 15.37 5.27
N LYS A 131 -10.80 14.42 6.17
CA LYS A 131 -9.63 14.41 7.06
C LYS A 131 -8.44 13.84 6.31
N ARG A 132 -7.32 14.56 6.32
CA ARG A 132 -6.11 14.18 5.57
C ARG A 132 -5.64 12.77 5.88
N ASP A 133 -5.47 12.43 7.16
CA ASP A 133 -4.88 11.13 7.53
C ASP A 133 -5.81 9.97 7.13
N VAL A 134 -7.13 10.16 7.25
CA VAL A 134 -8.14 9.18 6.83
C VAL A 134 -8.16 9.02 5.31
N LEU A 135 -7.99 10.11 4.55
CA LEU A 135 -7.84 10.05 3.09
C LEU A 135 -6.58 9.27 2.69
N MET A 136 -5.46 9.53 3.36
CA MET A 136 -4.21 8.80 3.11
C MET A 136 -4.34 7.32 3.47
N LEU A 137 -5.07 7.00 4.54
CA LEU A 137 -5.42 5.62 4.90
C LEU A 137 -6.27 4.95 3.83
N ASP A 138 -7.28 5.63 3.28
CA ASP A 138 -8.09 5.08 2.18
C ASP A 138 -7.25 4.76 0.93
N VAL A 139 -6.31 5.62 0.56
CA VAL A 139 -5.37 5.38 -0.54
C VAL A 139 -4.47 4.18 -0.24
N ALA A 140 -3.93 4.09 0.98
CA ALA A 140 -3.09 2.96 1.39
C ALA A 140 -3.87 1.62 1.37
N LEU A 141 -5.14 1.66 1.76
CA LEU A 141 -6.04 0.51 1.71
C LEU A 141 -6.33 0.08 0.27
N GLU A 142 -6.51 1.03 -0.67
CA GLU A 142 -6.65 0.72 -2.10
C GLU A 142 -5.42 0.01 -2.65
N ASP A 143 -4.22 0.53 -2.36
CA ASP A 143 -2.98 -0.08 -2.81
C ASP A 143 -2.78 -1.47 -2.18
N GLN A 144 -3.10 -1.64 -0.89
CA GLN A 144 -3.09 -2.95 -0.24
C GLN A 144 -4.06 -3.94 -0.91
N LEU A 145 -5.28 -3.50 -1.23
CA LEU A 145 -6.25 -4.34 -1.93
C LEU A 145 -5.73 -4.79 -3.29
N ARG A 146 -5.14 -3.87 -4.06
CA ARG A 146 -4.53 -4.18 -5.37
C ARG A 146 -3.42 -5.22 -5.22
N MET A 147 -2.51 -5.04 -4.26
CA MET A 147 -1.44 -6.01 -4.01
C MET A 147 -1.97 -7.39 -3.63
N VAL A 148 -2.99 -7.48 -2.78
CA VAL A 148 -3.59 -8.76 -2.38
C VAL A 148 -4.28 -9.42 -3.58
N ALA A 149 -4.99 -8.64 -4.40
CA ALA A 149 -5.70 -9.12 -5.58
C ALA A 149 -4.74 -9.68 -6.64
N GLU A 150 -3.64 -8.98 -6.93
CA GLU A 150 -2.64 -9.40 -7.92
C GLU A 150 -1.88 -10.68 -7.52
N ARG A 151 -1.81 -10.99 -6.22
CA ARG A 151 -1.17 -12.21 -5.70
C ARG A 151 -2.08 -13.44 -5.73
N GLN A 152 -3.38 -13.28 -6.00
CA GLN A 152 -4.31 -14.42 -6.00
C GLN A 152 -4.07 -15.32 -7.21
N ASP A 153 -4.04 -16.63 -6.97
CA ASP A 153 -4.06 -17.64 -8.02
C ASP A 153 -5.51 -17.91 -8.46
N LEU A 154 -6.03 -17.06 -9.34
CA LEU A 154 -7.40 -17.16 -9.84
C LEU A 154 -7.70 -18.50 -10.54
N ALA A 155 -6.67 -19.22 -11.02
CA ALA A 155 -6.86 -20.48 -11.71
C ALA A 155 -7.20 -21.65 -10.77
N SER A 156 -6.77 -21.58 -9.50
CA SER A 156 -7.05 -22.60 -8.48
C SER A 156 -8.28 -22.29 -7.63
N MET A 157 -8.85 -21.09 -7.73
CA MET A 157 -10.04 -20.69 -6.98
C MET A 157 -11.31 -21.43 -7.44
N GLY A 158 -12.17 -21.76 -6.47
CA GLY A 158 -13.50 -22.26 -6.76
C GLY A 158 -14.37 -21.22 -7.46
N ARG A 159 -15.43 -21.65 -8.14
CA ARG A 159 -16.35 -20.73 -8.86
C ARG A 159 -16.98 -19.70 -7.93
N ASP A 160 -17.42 -20.12 -6.75
CA ASP A 160 -18.03 -19.19 -5.78
C ASP A 160 -16.99 -18.22 -5.19
N ASP A 161 -15.75 -18.65 -5.00
CA ASP A 161 -14.66 -17.78 -4.54
C ASP A 161 -14.31 -16.73 -5.60
N LEU A 162 -14.29 -17.10 -6.89
CA LEU A 162 -14.11 -16.15 -7.99
C LEU A 162 -15.23 -15.11 -8.03
N ILE A 163 -16.46 -15.52 -7.71
CA ILE A 163 -17.60 -14.60 -7.64
C ILE A 163 -17.46 -13.66 -6.44
N GLY A 164 -17.04 -14.17 -5.29
CA GLY A 164 -16.74 -13.34 -4.12
C GLY A 164 -15.62 -12.33 -4.40
N PHE A 165 -14.54 -12.79 -5.04
CA PHE A 165 -13.40 -11.98 -5.44
C PHE A 165 -13.81 -10.84 -6.39
N MET A 166 -14.50 -11.17 -7.47
CA MET A 166 -14.99 -10.18 -8.44
C MET A 166 -15.98 -9.21 -7.77
N GLY A 167 -16.81 -9.68 -6.85
CA GLY A 167 -17.69 -8.83 -6.05
C GLY A 167 -16.93 -7.81 -5.19
N CYS A 168 -15.78 -8.18 -4.61
CA CYS A 168 -14.92 -7.25 -3.88
C CYS A 168 -14.31 -6.21 -4.82
N MET A 169 -13.80 -6.62 -5.98
CA MET A 169 -13.20 -5.70 -6.97
C MET A 169 -14.22 -4.72 -7.54
N LEU A 170 -15.43 -5.16 -7.84
CA LEU A 170 -16.48 -4.27 -8.35
C LEU A 170 -16.92 -3.25 -7.29
N ARG A 171 -17.04 -3.66 -6.01
CA ARG A 171 -17.35 -2.73 -4.92
C ARG A 171 -16.24 -1.69 -4.72
N ASP A 172 -14.99 -2.11 -4.79
CA ASP A 172 -13.86 -1.20 -4.72
C ASP A 172 -13.87 -0.17 -5.87
N LEU A 173 -14.16 -0.64 -7.09
CA LEU A 173 -14.33 0.22 -8.25
C LEU A 173 -15.46 1.23 -8.06
N GLN A 174 -16.57 0.83 -7.44
CA GLN A 174 -17.70 1.71 -7.11
C GLN A 174 -17.36 2.79 -6.08
N LEU A 175 -16.52 2.44 -5.10
CA LEU A 175 -16.03 3.42 -4.12
C LEU A 175 -15.15 4.47 -4.79
N SER A 176 -14.34 4.04 -5.77
CA SER A 176 -13.41 4.89 -6.51
C SER A 176 -14.08 5.69 -7.64
N ARG A 177 -15.16 5.17 -8.24
CA ARG A 177 -15.87 5.75 -9.39
C ARG A 177 -17.37 5.78 -9.16
N GLN A 178 -17.94 6.98 -9.11
CA GLN A 178 -19.38 7.18 -9.02
C GLN A 178 -20.00 7.18 -10.44
N ASP A 179 -20.20 5.98 -10.99
CA ASP A 179 -20.83 5.78 -12.29
C ASP A 179 -22.18 5.06 -12.11
N PRO A 180 -23.31 5.68 -12.48
CA PRO A 180 -24.63 5.06 -12.35
C PRO A 180 -24.78 3.73 -13.09
N SER A 181 -24.04 3.52 -14.19
CA SER A 181 -24.08 2.26 -14.93
C SER A 181 -23.39 1.13 -14.16
N LEU A 182 -22.35 1.46 -13.40
CA LEU A 182 -21.63 0.53 -12.53
C LEU A 182 -22.53 0.10 -11.35
N ASP A 183 -23.28 1.04 -10.77
CA ASP A 183 -24.23 0.76 -9.68
C ASP A 183 -25.29 -0.27 -10.11
N MET A 184 -25.87 -0.09 -11.30
CA MET A 184 -26.85 -1.03 -11.86
C MET A 184 -26.24 -2.40 -12.16
N GLY A 185 -25.02 -2.43 -12.71
CA GLY A 185 -24.29 -3.67 -12.96
C GLY A 185 -23.96 -4.44 -11.68
N LEU A 186 -23.56 -3.74 -10.62
CA LEU A 186 -23.28 -4.31 -9.30
C LEU A 186 -24.53 -4.90 -8.64
N ASP A 187 -25.68 -4.24 -8.74
CA ASP A 187 -26.94 -4.79 -8.24
C ASP A 187 -27.28 -6.11 -8.95
N LEU A 188 -27.22 -6.15 -10.28
CA LEU A 188 -27.42 -7.39 -11.05
C LEU A 188 -26.41 -8.48 -10.67
N TYR A 189 -25.15 -8.09 -10.49
CA TYR A 189 -24.10 -9.01 -10.09
C TYR A 189 -24.35 -9.62 -8.71
N PHE A 190 -24.73 -8.81 -7.70
CA PHE A 190 -25.00 -9.34 -6.37
C PHE A 190 -26.26 -10.19 -6.31
N ARG A 191 -27.29 -9.86 -7.09
CA ARG A 191 -28.46 -10.75 -7.25
C ARG A 191 -28.05 -12.13 -7.76
N LEU A 192 -27.10 -12.18 -8.70
CA LEU A 192 -26.51 -13.42 -9.22
C LEU A 192 -25.64 -14.12 -8.17
N ALA A 193 -24.79 -13.37 -7.46
CA ALA A 193 -23.88 -13.89 -6.47
C ALA A 193 -24.55 -14.38 -5.19
N GLU A 194 -25.75 -13.90 -4.85
CA GLU A 194 -26.51 -14.33 -3.67
C GLU A 194 -27.33 -15.58 -3.96
N GLY A 195 -27.81 -15.77 -5.20
CA GLY A 195 -28.33 -17.03 -5.72
C GLY A 195 -29.61 -17.59 -5.07
N ASP A 196 -30.05 -17.08 -3.93
CA ASP A 196 -31.18 -17.60 -3.15
C ASP A 196 -32.49 -16.84 -3.43
N ARG A 197 -32.93 -16.87 -4.69
CA ARG A 197 -34.28 -16.45 -5.05
C ARG A 197 -35.15 -17.68 -5.26
N GLY A 198 -35.54 -18.32 -4.16
CA GLY A 198 -36.56 -19.37 -4.14
C GLY A 198 -36.05 -20.79 -3.82
N GLY A 199 -34.92 -20.94 -3.11
CA GLY A 199 -34.42 -22.26 -2.69
C GLY A 199 -33.93 -23.15 -3.83
N LEU A 200 -33.68 -22.56 -5.00
CA LEU A 200 -33.10 -23.26 -6.16
C LEU A 200 -31.58 -23.32 -6.03
N GLU A 201 -31.00 -24.46 -6.35
CA GLU A 201 -29.55 -24.61 -6.40
C GLU A 201 -28.95 -23.67 -7.46
N ARG A 202 -27.95 -22.89 -7.06
CA ARG A 202 -27.25 -21.94 -7.93
C ARG A 202 -26.63 -22.69 -9.11
N TRP A 203 -26.73 -22.11 -10.31
CA TRP A 203 -26.31 -22.73 -11.60
C TRP A 203 -27.19 -23.88 -12.11
N SER A 204 -28.25 -24.25 -11.39
CA SER A 204 -29.24 -25.19 -11.93
C SER A 204 -30.01 -24.58 -13.11
N THR A 205 -30.59 -25.43 -13.96
CA THR A 205 -31.41 -24.98 -15.09
C THR A 205 -32.58 -24.11 -14.64
N GLY A 206 -33.21 -24.44 -13.51
CA GLY A 206 -34.31 -23.65 -12.93
C GLY A 206 -33.85 -22.28 -12.43
N TRP A 207 -32.66 -22.22 -11.83
CA TRP A 207 -32.04 -20.96 -11.41
C TRP A 207 -31.72 -20.07 -12.62
N CYS A 208 -31.14 -20.63 -13.70
CA CYS A 208 -30.83 -19.88 -14.91
C CYS A 208 -32.08 -19.30 -15.59
N GLN A 209 -33.21 -20.03 -15.58
CA GLN A 209 -34.49 -19.53 -16.10
C GLN A 209 -35.03 -18.36 -15.27
N LEU A 210 -34.89 -18.42 -13.95
CA LEU A 210 -35.35 -17.37 -13.03
C LEU A 210 -34.47 -16.11 -13.06
N MET A 211 -33.19 -16.25 -13.41
CA MET A 211 -32.27 -15.10 -13.55
C MET A 211 -32.42 -14.37 -14.90
N LEU A 212 -33.05 -15.00 -15.90
CA LEU A 212 -33.31 -14.42 -17.22
C LEU A 212 -34.71 -13.80 -17.36
N SER A 213 -35.58 -14.02 -16.38
CA SER A 213 -36.94 -13.45 -16.29
C SER A 213 -36.95 -12.13 -15.52
#